data_AF-R9MYE9-F1
#
_entry.id   AF-R9MYE9-F1
#
_cell.length_a   1.000
_cell.length_b   1.000
_cell.length_c   1.000
_cell.angle_alpha   90.00
_cell.angle_beta   90.00
_cell.angle_gamma   90.00
#
_symmetry.space_group_name_H-M   'P 1'
#
loop_
_entity.id
_entity.type
_entity.pdbx_description
1 polymer ?
#
loop_
_entity_poly.entity_id
_entity_poly.type
_entity_poly.pdbx_seq_one_letter_code
_entity_poly.pdbx_strand_id
1 'polypeptide(L)'
;MKSIKAKILVSMLLVVLVGSILIGVITALLNASGIDTLMAKTVGPAAQMAANAVQWRMDNYWTALQEAAASDIFQELDPDAPELVPVRDDIAMRNGFLYTGKMDADGFSSTGYNYAEEEYFQKCKESMKPYISDIMNDGEQMIFLLEVPIIVEGKSAYDSGRNRFWQL
;
A
#
# COMPACT_ATOMS: atom_id res chain seq x y z
N MET A 1 66.82 11.68 37.84
CA MET A 1 65.61 11.52 38.68
C MET A 1 64.65 12.68 38.39
N LYS A 2 63.40 12.44 37.95
CA LYS A 2 62.42 13.51 37.72
C LYS A 2 62.02 14.16 39.06
N SER A 3 61.86 15.50 39.08
CA SER A 3 61.53 16.26 40.29
C SER A 3 60.18 15.82 40.89
N ILE A 4 60.04 15.95 42.21
CA ILE A 4 58.81 15.58 42.94
C ILE A 4 57.59 16.34 42.38
N LYS A 5 57.76 17.63 42.02
CA LYS A 5 56.70 18.43 41.38
C LYS A 5 56.22 17.80 40.07
N ALA A 6 57.13 17.27 39.25
CA ALA A 6 56.77 16.64 37.98
C ALA A 6 55.98 15.33 38.18
N LYS A 7 56.29 14.54 39.22
CA LYS A 7 55.55 13.32 39.54
C LYS A 7 54.11 13.59 40.00
N ILE A 8 53.92 14.63 40.82
CA ILE A 8 52.59 15.07 41.28
C ILE A 8 51.76 15.56 40.09
N LEU A 9 52.35 16.40 39.23
CA LEU A 9 51.65 16.97 38.07
C LEU A 9 51.21 15.88 37.07
N VAL A 10 52.07 14.89 36.81
CA VAL A 10 51.72 13.73 35.95
C VAL A 10 50.59 12.90 36.57
N SER A 11 50.61 12.66 37.89
CA SER A 11 49.56 11.89 38.56
C SER A 11 48.22 12.61 38.52
N MET A 12 48.22 13.93 38.72
CA MET A 12 47.01 14.76 38.66
C MET A 12 46.42 14.78 37.25
N LEU A 13 47.27 14.92 36.23
CA LEU A 13 46.85 14.87 34.82
C LEU A 13 46.22 13.51 34.47
N LEU A 14 46.80 12.41 34.98
CA LEU A 14 46.29 11.06 34.78
C LEU A 14 44.89 10.87 35.37
N VAL A 15 44.66 11.36 36.60
CA VAL A 15 43.34 11.28 37.24
C VAL A 15 42.29 12.07 36.44
N VAL A 16 42.63 13.28 36.00
CA VAL A 16 41.72 14.11 35.19
C VAL A 16 41.44 13.48 33.82
N LEU A 17 42.46 12.89 33.19
CA LEU A 17 42.32 12.20 31.91
C LEU A 17 41.39 10.99 32.03
N VAL A 18 41.63 10.12 33.00
CA VAL A 18 40.82 8.92 33.23
C VAL A 18 39.39 9.30 33.60
N GLY A 19 39.20 10.31 34.46
CA GLY A 19 37.88 10.83 34.82
C GLY A 19 37.10 11.37 33.61
N SER A 20 37.76 12.17 32.76
CA SER A 20 37.15 12.73 31.55
C SER A 20 36.74 11.64 30.57
N ILE A 21 37.59 10.62 30.37
CA ILE A 21 37.29 9.48 29.48
C ILE A 21 36.09 8.69 30.03
N LEU A 22 36.07 8.39 31.33
CA LEU A 22 34.96 7.67 31.96
C LEU A 22 33.62 8.42 31.80
N ILE A 23 33.62 9.73 32.08
CA ILE A 23 32.41 10.56 31.92
C ILE A 23 31.96 10.56 30.45
N GLY A 24 32.90 10.72 29.52
CA GLY A 24 32.60 10.69 28.09
C GLY A 24 31.98 9.37 27.64
N VAL A 25 32.53 8.23 28.09
CA VAL A 25 32.00 6.89 27.79
C VAL A 25 30.61 6.69 28.38
N ILE A 26 30.41 7.03 29.66
CA ILE A 26 29.10 6.89 30.32
C ILE A 26 28.06 7.77 29.60
N THR A 27 28.42 9.02 29.29
CA THR A 27 27.52 9.95 28.58
C THR A 27 27.15 9.42 27.20
N ALA A 28 28.11 8.87 26.46
CA ALA A 28 27.86 8.27 25.15
C ALA A 28 26.88 7.08 25.23
N LEU A 29 27.07 6.19 26.21
CA LEU A 29 26.19 5.04 26.42
C LEU A 29 24.77 5.45 26.85
N LEU A 30 24.64 6.44 27.74
CA LEU A 30 23.35 6.97 28.17
C LEU A 30 22.61 7.63 27.01
N ASN A 31 23.31 8.42 26.18
CA ASN A 31 22.69 9.04 25.01
C ASN A 31 22.26 8.00 23.97
N ALA A 32 23.10 7.00 23.70
CA ALA A 32 22.76 5.93 22.76
C ALA A 32 21.51 5.16 23.22
N SER A 33 21.50 4.69 24.47
CA SER A 33 20.34 3.96 25.03
C SER A 33 19.07 4.82 25.12
N GLY A 34 19.22 6.12 25.40
CA GLY A 34 18.13 7.08 25.36
C GLY A 34 17.53 7.23 23.96
N ILE A 35 18.37 7.35 22.93
CA ILE A 35 17.93 7.42 21.52
C ILE A 35 17.23 6.13 21.10
N ASP A 36 17.79 4.97 21.41
CA ASP A 36 17.17 3.67 21.07
C ASP A 36 15.79 3.52 21.73
N THR A 37 15.68 3.91 23.00
CA THR A 37 14.41 3.87 23.72
C THR A 37 13.38 4.82 23.10
N LEU A 38 13.81 6.02 22.70
CA LEU A 38 12.94 6.97 22.02
C LEU A 38 12.49 6.44 20.65
N MET A 39 13.40 5.91 19.84
CA MET A 39 13.07 5.32 18.54
C MET A 39 12.06 4.17 18.69
N ALA A 40 12.26 3.27 19.65
CA ALA A 40 11.31 2.18 19.91
C ALA A 40 9.91 2.69 20.27
N LYS A 41 9.83 3.81 21.01
CA LYS A 41 8.56 4.40 21.43
C LYS A 41 7.89 5.29 20.39
N THR A 42 8.61 5.76 19.37
CA THR A 42 8.07 6.73 18.40
C THR A 42 7.99 6.17 16.99
N VAL A 43 9.06 5.55 16.48
CA VAL A 43 9.14 5.08 15.08
C VAL A 43 8.21 3.91 14.85
N GLY A 44 8.20 2.93 15.76
CA GLY A 44 7.31 1.77 15.66
C GLY A 44 5.82 2.17 15.63
N PRO A 45 5.34 2.92 16.64
CA PRO A 45 3.97 3.42 16.64
C PRO A 45 3.63 4.34 15.47
N ALA A 46 4.53 5.22 15.04
CA ALA A 46 4.31 6.08 13.87
C ALA A 46 4.17 5.26 12.57
N ALA A 47 5.02 4.24 12.40
CA ALA A 47 4.92 3.31 11.27
C ALA A 47 3.59 2.54 11.29
N GLN A 48 3.16 2.08 12.47
CA GLN A 48 1.87 1.42 12.62
C GLN A 48 0.70 2.36 12.30
N MET A 49 0.75 3.61 12.75
CA MET A 49 -0.26 4.61 12.41
C MET A 49 -0.32 4.87 10.91
N ALA A 50 0.83 5.00 10.24
CA ALA A 50 0.88 5.15 8.79
C ALA A 50 0.31 3.92 8.07
N ALA A 51 0.67 2.70 8.51
CA ALA A 51 0.13 1.45 7.96
C ALA A 51 -1.40 1.36 8.14
N ASN A 52 -1.91 1.73 9.31
CA ASN A 52 -3.35 1.76 9.59
C ASN A 52 -4.08 2.77 8.71
N ALA A 53 -3.48 3.95 8.46
CA ALA A 53 -4.07 4.96 7.59
C ALA A 53 -4.14 4.47 6.13
N VAL A 54 -3.08 3.80 5.65
CA VAL A 54 -3.08 3.16 4.33
C VAL A 54 -4.15 2.08 4.27
N GLN A 55 -4.18 1.17 5.25
CA GLN A 55 -5.18 0.10 5.31
C GLN A 55 -6.60 0.65 5.28
N TRP A 56 -6.91 1.65 6.10
CA TRP A 56 -8.23 2.28 6.11
C TRP A 56 -8.59 2.90 4.75
N ARG A 57 -7.63 3.53 4.07
CA ARG A 57 -7.87 4.08 2.72
C ARG A 57 -8.14 2.95 1.71
N MET A 58 -7.39 1.85 1.79
CA MET A 58 -7.58 0.68 0.92
C MET A 58 -8.93 -0.01 1.17
N ASP A 59 -9.34 -0.16 2.42
CA ASP A 59 -10.62 -0.77 2.79
C ASP A 59 -11.81 0.03 2.22
N ASN A 60 -11.71 1.36 2.22
CA ASN A 60 -12.73 2.21 1.59
C ASN A 60 -12.84 1.99 0.08
N TYR A 61 -11.69 1.88 -0.61
CA TYR A 61 -11.70 1.56 -2.04
C TYR A 61 -12.27 0.17 -2.30
N TRP A 62 -11.89 -0.84 -1.51
CA TRP A 62 -12.42 -2.19 -1.67
C TRP A 62 -13.91 -2.27 -1.43
N THR A 63 -14.42 -1.59 -0.43
CA THR A 63 -15.85 -1.55 -0.13
C THR A 63 -16.63 -1.03 -1.34
N ALA A 64 -16.22 0.12 -1.90
CA ALA A 64 -16.89 0.70 -3.06
C ALA A 64 -16.90 -0.22 -4.29
N LEU A 65 -15.76 -0.86 -4.60
CA LEU A 65 -15.65 -1.76 -5.76
C LEU A 65 -16.42 -3.07 -5.54
N GLN A 66 -16.45 -3.60 -4.32
CA GLN A 66 -17.22 -4.81 -3.98
C GLN A 66 -18.73 -4.55 -4.00
N GLU A 67 -19.19 -3.43 -3.46
CA GLU A 67 -20.59 -3.02 -3.53
C GLU A 67 -21.06 -2.88 -4.98
N ALA A 68 -20.24 -2.21 -5.80
CA ALA A 68 -20.56 -2.06 -7.20
C ALA A 68 -20.50 -3.39 -7.95
N ALA A 69 -19.53 -4.27 -7.67
CA ALA A 69 -19.47 -5.62 -8.25
C ALA A 69 -20.66 -6.51 -7.85
N ALA A 70 -21.22 -6.29 -6.65
CA ALA A 70 -22.40 -6.99 -6.17
C ALA A 70 -23.72 -6.42 -6.70
N SER A 71 -23.70 -5.26 -7.38
CA SER A 71 -24.91 -4.61 -7.85
C SER A 71 -25.43 -5.21 -9.17
N ASP A 72 -26.75 -5.26 -9.31
CA ASP A 72 -27.45 -5.84 -10.48
C ASP A 72 -26.98 -5.19 -11.79
N ILE A 73 -26.79 -3.86 -11.79
CA ILE A 73 -26.36 -3.14 -12.99
C ILE A 73 -24.98 -3.61 -13.51
N PHE A 74 -24.04 -3.94 -12.61
CA PHE A 74 -22.74 -4.48 -13.00
C PHE A 74 -22.78 -6.00 -13.26
N GLN A 75 -23.72 -6.73 -12.68
CA GLN A 75 -23.88 -8.16 -12.96
C GLN A 75 -24.59 -8.43 -14.29
N GLU A 76 -25.54 -7.58 -14.68
CA GLU A 76 -26.41 -7.85 -15.83
C GLU A 76 -25.89 -7.22 -17.13
N LEU A 77 -25.56 -5.92 -17.11
CA LEU A 77 -25.25 -5.19 -18.34
C LEU A 77 -23.90 -5.56 -18.95
N ASP A 78 -23.69 -5.36 -20.24
CA ASP A 78 -22.35 -5.57 -20.83
C ASP A 78 -21.39 -4.40 -20.53
N PRO A 79 -20.06 -4.59 -20.66
CA PRO A 79 -19.07 -3.56 -20.34
C PRO A 79 -19.30 -2.22 -21.05
N ASP A 80 -19.75 -2.25 -22.31
CA ASP A 80 -19.97 -1.09 -23.17
C ASP A 80 -21.38 -0.48 -23.03
N ALA A 81 -22.21 -1.00 -22.13
CA ALA A 81 -23.56 -0.50 -21.91
C ALA A 81 -23.54 0.99 -21.50
N PRO A 82 -24.26 1.89 -22.22
CA PRO A 82 -24.24 3.32 -21.93
C PRO A 82 -24.78 3.67 -20.54
N GLU A 83 -25.67 2.83 -19.99
CA GLU A 83 -26.23 2.99 -18.64
C GLU A 83 -25.17 2.87 -17.54
N LEU A 84 -24.06 2.19 -17.80
CA LEU A 84 -22.94 2.09 -16.86
C LEU A 84 -22.09 3.35 -16.80
N VAL A 85 -22.09 4.20 -17.83
CA VAL A 85 -21.28 5.44 -17.85
C VAL A 85 -21.57 6.32 -16.62
N PRO A 86 -22.82 6.78 -16.38
CA PRO A 86 -23.08 7.66 -15.25
C PRO A 86 -22.84 7.01 -13.89
N VAL A 87 -23.00 5.68 -13.78
CA VAL A 87 -22.78 4.96 -12.52
C VAL A 87 -21.29 4.84 -12.21
N ARG A 88 -20.45 4.55 -13.22
CA ARG A 88 -19.00 4.51 -13.08
C ARG A 88 -18.41 5.88 -12.72
N ASP A 89 -18.88 6.93 -13.37
CA ASP A 89 -18.43 8.30 -13.09
C ASP A 89 -18.79 8.72 -11.66
N ASP A 90 -19.99 8.37 -11.18
CA ASP A 90 -20.42 8.67 -9.80
C ASP A 90 -19.60 7.89 -8.76
N ILE A 91 -19.36 6.59 -8.99
CA ILE A 91 -18.50 5.78 -8.11
C ILE A 91 -17.08 6.35 -8.08
N ALA A 92 -16.53 6.71 -9.25
CA ALA A 92 -15.18 7.25 -9.34
C ALA A 92 -15.05 8.56 -8.55
N MET A 93 -15.95 9.50 -8.82
CA MET A 93 -15.96 10.81 -8.18
C MET A 93 -16.16 10.73 -6.66
N ARG A 94 -17.11 9.90 -6.18
CA ARG A 94 -17.43 9.83 -4.75
C ARG A 94 -16.33 9.16 -3.92
N ASN A 95 -15.61 8.22 -4.51
CA ASN A 95 -14.60 7.43 -3.79
C ASN A 95 -13.17 7.95 -4.01
N GLY A 96 -12.98 8.84 -4.99
CA GLY A 96 -11.70 9.44 -5.34
C GLY A 96 -10.83 8.53 -6.20
N PHE A 97 -11.47 7.75 -7.08
CA PHE A 97 -10.79 7.05 -8.16
C PHE A 97 -10.57 7.98 -9.35
N LEU A 98 -9.54 7.70 -10.16
CA LEU A 98 -9.30 8.43 -11.40
C LEU A 98 -10.36 8.11 -12.44
N TYR A 99 -10.62 6.82 -12.64
CA TYR A 99 -11.76 6.31 -13.37
C TYR A 99 -12.22 4.99 -12.76
N THR A 100 -13.38 4.50 -13.19
CA THR A 100 -13.79 3.13 -12.89
C THR A 100 -14.26 2.43 -14.16
N GLY A 101 -13.82 1.20 -14.34
CA GLY A 101 -14.09 0.39 -15.52
C GLY A 101 -14.90 -0.86 -15.23
N LYS A 102 -15.32 -1.52 -16.30
CA LYS A 102 -15.84 -2.88 -16.30
C LYS A 102 -15.27 -3.58 -17.52
N MET A 103 -14.86 -4.83 -17.34
CA MET A 103 -14.47 -5.72 -18.43
C MET A 103 -15.41 -6.92 -18.48
N ASP A 104 -15.44 -7.68 -19.57
CA ASP A 104 -15.98 -9.03 -19.58
C ASP A 104 -14.89 -10.07 -19.24
N ALA A 105 -15.25 -11.36 -19.28
CA ALA A 105 -14.29 -12.42 -18.96
C ALA A 105 -13.24 -12.67 -20.02
N ASP A 106 -13.45 -12.14 -21.21
CA ASP A 106 -12.51 -12.20 -22.31
C ASP A 106 -11.66 -10.93 -22.35
N GLY A 107 -11.76 -10.07 -21.32
CA GLY A 107 -10.93 -8.90 -21.14
C GLY A 107 -11.41 -7.67 -21.89
N PHE A 108 -12.56 -7.71 -22.57
CA PHE A 108 -13.05 -6.55 -23.31
C PHE A 108 -13.65 -5.52 -22.36
N SER A 109 -13.13 -4.30 -22.43
CA SER A 109 -13.62 -3.17 -21.66
C SER A 109 -14.66 -2.35 -22.42
N SER A 110 -15.27 -1.39 -21.72
CA SER A 110 -16.13 -0.36 -22.31
C SER A 110 -15.45 0.54 -23.34
N THR A 111 -14.12 0.57 -23.37
CA THR A 111 -13.34 1.40 -24.31
C THR A 111 -13.02 0.64 -25.60
N GLY A 112 -13.42 -0.63 -25.71
CA GLY A 112 -13.15 -1.50 -26.85
C GLY A 112 -11.75 -2.10 -26.86
N TYR A 113 -10.93 -1.83 -25.84
CA TYR A 113 -9.65 -2.48 -25.63
C TYR A 113 -9.83 -3.83 -24.94
N ASN A 114 -8.93 -4.76 -25.25
CA ASN A 114 -8.89 -6.08 -24.62
C ASN A 114 -7.67 -6.15 -23.68
N TYR A 115 -7.93 -6.50 -22.42
CA TYR A 115 -6.93 -6.61 -21.36
C TYR A 115 -6.73 -8.05 -20.86
N ALA A 116 -7.16 -9.06 -21.62
CA ALA A 116 -7.07 -10.47 -21.23
C ALA A 116 -5.63 -10.95 -20.97
N GLU A 117 -4.66 -10.32 -21.63
CA GLU A 117 -3.23 -10.62 -21.48
C GLU A 117 -2.58 -9.86 -20.33
N GLU A 118 -3.28 -8.90 -19.71
CA GLU A 118 -2.74 -8.12 -18.61
C GLU A 118 -2.67 -8.94 -17.32
N GLU A 119 -1.58 -8.80 -16.59
CA GLU A 119 -1.34 -9.58 -15.37
C GLU A 119 -2.44 -9.34 -14.33
N TYR A 120 -2.84 -8.09 -14.11
CA TYR A 120 -3.85 -7.76 -13.10
C TYR A 120 -5.20 -8.43 -13.36
N PHE A 121 -5.59 -8.50 -14.63
CA PHE A 121 -6.80 -9.18 -15.08
C PHE A 121 -6.68 -10.68 -14.85
N GLN A 122 -5.59 -11.30 -15.30
CA GLN A 122 -5.35 -12.74 -15.15
C GLN A 122 -5.32 -13.15 -13.68
N LYS A 123 -4.60 -12.42 -12.83
CA LYS A 123 -4.51 -12.71 -11.39
C LYS A 123 -5.86 -12.64 -10.71
N CYS A 124 -6.65 -11.62 -11.01
CA CYS A 124 -7.99 -11.47 -10.44
C CYS A 124 -8.93 -12.58 -10.96
N LYS A 125 -8.84 -12.93 -12.25
CA LYS A 125 -9.60 -14.02 -12.90
C LYS A 125 -9.28 -15.40 -12.36
N GLU A 126 -8.01 -15.74 -12.20
CA GLU A 126 -7.56 -17.05 -11.72
C GLU A 126 -7.85 -17.23 -10.25
N SER A 127 -7.65 -16.19 -9.44
CA SER A 127 -7.84 -16.26 -7.99
C SER A 127 -9.30 -16.13 -7.56
N MET A 128 -10.15 -15.54 -8.40
CA MET A 128 -11.52 -15.14 -8.05
C MET A 128 -11.55 -14.30 -6.77
N LYS A 129 -10.53 -13.48 -6.55
CA LYS A 129 -10.36 -12.60 -5.39
C LYS A 129 -9.90 -11.22 -5.84
N PRO A 130 -10.17 -10.16 -5.05
CA PRO A 130 -9.63 -8.84 -5.32
C PRO A 130 -8.11 -8.85 -5.51
N TYR A 131 -7.61 -8.06 -6.45
CA TYR A 131 -6.21 -7.96 -6.79
C TYR A 131 -5.77 -6.51 -6.93
N ILE A 132 -4.58 -6.18 -6.43
CA ILE A 132 -3.94 -4.88 -6.62
C ILE A 132 -2.74 -5.07 -7.55
N SER A 133 -2.64 -4.25 -8.60
CA SER A 133 -1.48 -4.28 -9.47
C SER A 133 -0.26 -3.63 -8.82
N ASP A 134 0.92 -3.91 -9.37
CA ASP A 134 2.06 -3.03 -9.20
C ASP A 134 1.78 -1.65 -9.83
N ILE A 135 2.60 -0.67 -9.48
CA ILE A 135 2.50 0.66 -10.08
C ILE A 135 2.89 0.57 -11.55
N MET A 136 2.01 1.05 -12.43
CA MET A 136 2.17 1.04 -13.88
C MET A 136 1.82 2.41 -14.48
N ASN A 137 2.15 2.63 -15.75
CA ASN A 137 1.82 3.86 -16.46
C ASN A 137 0.60 3.62 -17.36
N ASP A 138 -0.46 4.41 -17.19
CA ASP A 138 -1.70 4.33 -17.99
C ASP A 138 -1.61 5.06 -19.34
N GLY A 139 -0.48 5.73 -19.61
CA GLY A 139 -0.24 6.60 -20.75
C GLY A 139 -0.11 8.08 -20.36
N GLU A 140 -0.63 8.47 -19.19
CA GLU A 140 -0.61 9.85 -18.69
C GLU A 140 0.13 9.98 -17.36
N GLN A 141 -0.07 9.04 -16.44
CA GLN A 141 0.50 9.07 -15.09
C GLN A 141 0.78 7.67 -14.54
N MET A 142 1.54 7.64 -13.44
CA MET A 142 1.76 6.40 -12.70
C MET A 142 0.54 6.11 -11.83
N ILE A 143 -0.06 4.95 -12.03
CA ILE A 143 -1.26 4.46 -11.34
C ILE A 143 -1.01 3.08 -10.74
N PHE A 144 -1.93 2.61 -9.91
CA PHE A 144 -2.11 1.20 -9.60
C PHE A 144 -3.58 0.85 -9.76
N LEU A 145 -3.86 -0.37 -10.17
CA LEU A 145 -5.19 -0.88 -10.45
C LEU A 145 -5.71 -1.67 -9.26
N LEU A 146 -7.02 -1.54 -9.02
CA LEU A 146 -7.75 -2.30 -8.03
C LEU A 146 -8.84 -3.09 -8.73
N GLU A 147 -8.63 -4.39 -8.75
CA GLU A 147 -9.46 -5.33 -9.49
C GLU A 147 -10.33 -6.14 -8.53
N VAL A 148 -11.62 -6.27 -8.84
CA VAL A 148 -12.57 -7.08 -8.05
C VAL A 148 -13.38 -7.95 -9.00
N PRO A 149 -13.47 -9.27 -8.77
CA PRO A 149 -14.26 -10.15 -9.63
C PRO A 149 -15.75 -9.94 -9.37
N ILE A 150 -16.52 -9.83 -10.45
CA ILE A 150 -17.99 -9.88 -10.39
C ILE A 150 -18.43 -11.35 -10.47
N ILE A 151 -19.08 -11.85 -9.42
CA ILE A 151 -19.53 -13.25 -9.30
C ILE A 151 -21.06 -13.28 -9.30
N VAL A 152 -21.65 -14.01 -10.25
CA VAL A 152 -23.10 -14.21 -10.35
C VAL A 152 -23.44 -15.66 -10.01
N GLU A 153 -24.15 -15.92 -8.90
CA GLU A 153 -24.55 -17.27 -8.54
C GLU A 153 -25.68 -17.80 -9.45
N GLY A 154 -25.39 -18.84 -10.25
CA GLY A 154 -26.41 -19.68 -10.89
C GLY A 154 -26.45 -19.73 -12.42
N LYS A 155 -25.48 -20.42 -13.05
CA LYS A 155 -25.68 -21.37 -14.18
C LYS A 155 -24.39 -22.13 -14.52
N SER A 156 -24.37 -23.40 -14.11
CA SER A 156 -23.61 -24.58 -14.56
C SER A 156 -22.35 -24.44 -15.45
N ALA A 157 -21.20 -24.83 -14.89
CA ALA A 157 -20.15 -25.77 -15.36
C ALA A 157 -19.53 -25.71 -16.78
N TYR A 158 -19.97 -24.83 -17.69
CA TYR A 158 -19.38 -24.64 -19.03
C TYR A 158 -19.37 -23.16 -19.47
N ASP A 159 -19.57 -22.23 -18.52
CA ASP A 159 -19.65 -20.77 -18.74
C ASP A 159 -18.48 -20.07 -18.03
N SER A 160 -17.24 -20.44 -18.36
CA SER A 160 -15.99 -19.88 -17.82
C SER A 160 -15.70 -18.44 -18.30
N GLY A 161 -16.76 -17.65 -18.51
CA GLY A 161 -16.80 -16.54 -19.46
C GLY A 161 -17.53 -15.27 -18.98
N ARG A 162 -17.77 -15.06 -17.67
CA ARG A 162 -18.24 -13.75 -17.14
C ARG A 162 -17.56 -13.27 -15.86
N ASN A 163 -16.22 -13.27 -15.83
CA ASN A 163 -15.44 -12.56 -14.81
C ASN A 163 -15.23 -11.12 -15.28
N ARG A 164 -15.84 -10.15 -14.62
CA ARG A 164 -15.83 -8.75 -15.02
C ARG A 164 -14.96 -7.91 -14.07
N PHE A 165 -14.08 -7.05 -14.63
CA PHE A 165 -12.92 -6.44 -13.93
C PHE A 165 -12.91 -4.90 -13.97
N TRP A 166 -12.42 -4.27 -12.90
CA TRP A 166 -12.38 -2.83 -12.64
C TRP A 166 -11.06 -2.20 -13.08
N GLN A 167 -11.17 -1.20 -13.95
CA GLN A 167 -10.04 -0.38 -14.37
C GLN A 167 -9.97 0.90 -13.50
N LEU A 168 -8.79 1.25 -12.97
CA LEU A 168 -8.46 2.53 -12.31
C LEU A 168 -7.47 3.36 -13.08
#